data_AF-A0A7J2WFZ4-F1
#
_entry.id   AF-A0A7J2WFZ4-F1
#
_cell.length_a   1.000
_cell.length_b   1.000
_cell.length_c   1.000
_cell.angle_alpha   90.00
_cell.angle_beta   90.00
_cell.angle_gamma   90.00
#
_symmetry.space_group_name_H-M   'P 1'
#
loop_
_entity.id
_entity.type
_entity.pdbx_description
1 polymer ?
#
loop_
_entity_poly.entity_id
_entity_poly.type
_entity_poly.pdbx_seq_one_letter_code
_entity_poly.pdbx_strand_id
1 'polypeptide(L)'
;MDTIIYTINSNGKLLGYIDVKSFLSRPRNIKIGECVTKPEITVTVDKDREDAAKLFLEYDLLELPVIDHDGNLLGAITIDDILDVLVSEYSEDLLKYGGIIEALKGSYITSNPLKLALRIIPMIIYLYLMNSITGSIIATFTNVIEIFALLAAFLPMLADNSGNIGAQSSSLIIRSLALGEVRISRQYIY
;
A
#
# COMPACT_ATOMS: atom_id res chain seq x y z
N MET A 1 14.24 23.48 -4.94
CA MET A 1 14.39 22.78 -3.66
C MET A 1 14.08 23.79 -2.59
N ASP A 2 12.91 23.66 -1.97
CA ASP A 2 12.63 24.36 -0.73
C ASP A 2 13.46 23.65 0.35
N THR A 3 14.49 24.32 0.84
CA THR A 3 15.41 23.75 1.83
C THR A 3 14.89 24.09 3.21
N ILE A 4 14.63 23.07 4.00
CA ILE A 4 14.18 23.21 5.39
C ILE A 4 15.34 22.89 6.33
N ILE A 5 15.46 23.67 7.41
CA ILE A 5 16.39 23.40 8.50
C ILE A 5 15.59 23.13 9.76
N TYR A 6 15.72 21.93 10.32
CA TYR A 6 15.12 21.61 11.61
C TYR A 6 15.89 22.25 12.76
N THR A 7 15.14 22.64 13.77
CA THR A 7 15.66 23.19 15.02
C THR A 7 15.35 22.23 16.16
N ILE A 8 16.38 21.93 16.94
CA ILE A 8 16.33 21.01 18.07
C ILE A 8 16.78 21.70 19.36
N ASN A 9 16.33 21.19 20.51
CA ASN A 9 16.86 21.63 21.79
C ASN A 9 18.16 20.89 22.16
N SER A 10 18.74 21.23 23.31
CA SER A 10 19.96 20.60 23.85
C SER A 10 19.84 19.08 24.07
N ASN A 11 18.61 18.56 24.17
CA ASN A 11 18.33 17.16 24.42
C ASN A 11 17.96 16.42 23.12
N GLY A 12 18.00 17.07 21.95
CA GLY A 12 17.66 16.49 20.66
C GLY A 12 16.17 16.57 20.28
N LYS A 13 15.30 17.12 21.12
CA LYS A 13 13.86 17.24 20.82
C LYS A 13 13.61 18.22 19.70
N LEU A 14 12.74 17.82 18.76
CA LEU A 14 12.28 18.68 17.68
C LEU A 14 11.49 19.87 18.23
N LEU A 15 11.96 21.08 17.95
CA LEU A 15 11.28 22.32 18.31
C LEU A 15 10.44 22.88 17.15
N GLY A 16 10.93 22.69 15.92
CA GLY A 16 10.33 23.21 14.71
C GLY A 16 11.29 23.21 13.54
N TYR A 17 10.95 23.92 12.48
CA TYR A 17 11.74 24.06 11.28
C TYR A 17 11.77 25.50 10.78
N ILE A 18 12.77 25.81 9.95
CA ILE A 18 12.96 27.10 9.31
C ILE A 18 13.05 26.85 7.81
N ASP A 19 12.15 27.47 7.05
CA ASP A 19 12.29 27.57 5.59
C ASP A 19 13.44 28.55 5.27
N VAL A 20 14.47 28.06 4.59
CA VAL A 20 15.65 28.84 4.21
C VAL A 20 15.25 30.01 3.32
N LYS A 21 14.28 29.84 2.41
CA LYS A 21 13.88 30.91 1.48
C LYS A 21 13.21 32.06 2.21
N SER A 22 12.27 31.75 3.11
CA SER A 22 11.64 32.72 4.01
C SER A 22 12.68 33.37 4.92
N PHE A 23 13.63 32.59 5.47
CA PHE A 23 14.68 33.10 6.35
C PHE A 23 15.63 34.09 5.65
N LEU A 24 16.04 33.82 4.42
CA LEU A 24 16.91 34.70 3.63
C LEU A 24 16.27 36.05 3.31
N SER A 25 14.95 36.14 3.35
CA SER A 25 14.19 37.37 3.09
C SER A 25 13.98 38.23 4.34
N ARG A 26 14.40 37.76 5.52
CA ARG A 26 14.20 38.45 6.81
C ARG A 26 15.34 39.41 7.15
N PRO A 27 15.11 40.42 8.01
CA PRO A 27 16.16 41.32 8.49
C PRO A 27 17.27 40.57 9.22
N ARG A 28 18.53 40.95 8.99
CA ARG A 28 19.72 40.27 9.57
C ARG A 28 19.78 40.26 11.11
N ASN A 29 19.03 41.13 11.78
CA ASN A 29 19.03 41.25 13.25
C ASN A 29 17.87 40.50 13.92
N ILE A 30 17.13 39.67 13.17
CA ILE A 30 16.06 38.86 13.76
C ILE A 30 16.61 37.69 14.57
N LYS A 31 15.96 37.34 15.68
CA LYS A 31 16.33 36.14 16.43
C LYS A 31 15.89 34.88 15.67
N ILE A 32 16.74 33.85 15.67
CA ILE A 32 16.44 32.56 15.03
C ILE A 32 15.16 31.95 15.60
N GLY A 33 14.94 32.06 16.92
CA GLY A 33 13.73 31.54 17.58
C GLY A 33 12.42 32.17 17.07
N GLU A 34 12.47 33.40 16.54
CA GLU A 34 11.31 34.07 15.92
C GLU A 34 11.06 33.62 14.47
N CYS A 35 11.97 32.81 13.93
CA CYS A 35 11.88 32.22 12.60
C CYS A 35 11.43 30.75 12.60
N VAL A 36 11.36 30.13 13.78
CA VAL A 36 10.98 28.72 13.92
C VAL A 36 9.48 28.57 13.75
N THR A 37 9.09 27.68 12.83
CA THR A 37 7.71 27.24 12.62
C THR A 37 7.56 25.83 13.16
N LYS A 38 6.47 25.53 13.89
CA LYS A 38 6.22 24.16 14.35
C LYS A 38 5.73 23.30 13.18
N PRO A 39 6.19 22.04 13.04
CA PRO A 39 5.59 21.11 12.09
C PRO A 39 4.11 20.90 12.42
N GLU A 40 3.27 20.82 11.40
CA GLU A 40 1.85 20.48 11.56
C GLU A 40 1.68 19.04 12.03
N ILE A 41 2.55 18.16 11.54
CA ILE A 41 2.56 16.74 11.87
C ILE A 41 3.97 16.17 11.88
N THR A 42 4.18 15.16 12.71
CA THR A 42 5.43 14.38 12.80
C THR A 42 5.07 12.90 12.71
N VAL A 43 6.00 12.08 12.22
CA VAL A 43 5.83 10.63 12.18
C VAL A 43 6.84 9.94 13.09
N THR A 44 6.45 8.82 13.69
CA THR A 44 7.36 8.02 14.52
C THR A 44 8.12 7.00 13.67
N VAL A 45 9.31 6.59 14.12
CA VAL A 45 10.17 5.66 13.38
C VAL A 45 9.57 4.26 13.16
N ASP A 46 8.62 3.86 13.98
CA ASP A 46 7.91 2.57 13.93
C ASP A 46 6.69 2.60 13.01
N LYS A 47 6.30 3.77 12.50
CA LYS A 47 5.16 3.90 11.59
C LYS A 47 5.45 3.22 10.25
N ASP A 48 4.42 2.56 9.71
CA ASP A 48 4.53 1.98 8.38
C ASP A 48 4.76 3.05 7.30
N ARG A 49 5.54 2.71 6.27
CA ARG A 49 5.87 3.61 5.16
C ARG A 49 4.63 4.06 4.38
N GLU A 50 3.63 3.20 4.24
CA GLU A 50 2.37 3.51 3.54
C GLU A 50 1.57 4.56 4.33
N ASP A 51 1.53 4.41 5.66
CA ASP A 51 0.88 5.39 6.53
C ASP A 51 1.61 6.73 6.52
N ALA A 52 2.96 6.73 6.50
CA ALA A 52 3.74 7.96 6.35
C ALA A 52 3.44 8.65 5.01
N ALA A 53 3.33 7.89 3.91
CA ALA A 53 2.94 8.41 2.60
C ALA A 53 1.52 9.01 2.59
N LYS A 54 0.56 8.38 3.30
CA LYS A 54 -0.80 8.91 3.45
C LYS A 54 -0.80 10.26 4.17
N LEU A 55 -0.05 10.40 5.26
CA LEU A 55 0.07 11.68 5.97
C LEU A 55 0.69 12.76 5.07
N PHE A 56 1.69 12.38 4.27
CA PHE A 56 2.33 13.29 3.33
C PHE A 56 1.35 13.88 2.30
N LEU A 57 0.48 13.02 1.75
CA LEU A 57 -0.55 13.41 0.78
C LEU A 57 -1.71 14.16 1.43
N GLU A 58 -2.12 13.79 2.65
CA GLU A 58 -3.24 14.42 3.36
C GLU A 58 -2.94 15.87 3.75
N TYR A 59 -1.70 16.15 4.15
CA TYR A 59 -1.26 17.46 4.62
C TYR A 59 -0.46 18.26 3.56
N ASP A 60 -0.37 17.78 2.32
CA ASP A 60 0.38 18.41 1.21
C ASP A 60 1.80 18.84 1.62
N LEU A 61 2.50 17.92 2.30
CA LEU A 61 3.81 18.20 2.87
C LEU A 61 4.89 18.20 1.78
N LEU A 62 5.98 18.94 2.02
CA LEU A 62 7.21 18.83 1.22
C LEU A 62 8.28 18.01 1.94
N GLU A 63 8.17 17.93 3.26
CA GLU A 63 9.09 17.20 4.12
C GLU A 63 8.38 16.80 5.42
N LEU A 64 8.59 15.57 5.87
CA LEU A 64 7.94 15.00 7.05
C LEU A 64 9.01 14.61 8.10
N PRO A 65 9.09 15.32 9.24
CA PRO A 65 10.05 14.98 10.29
C PRO A 65 9.73 13.65 10.97
N VAL A 66 10.77 12.84 11.14
CA VAL A 66 10.73 11.55 11.83
C VAL A 66 11.29 11.72 13.24
N ILE A 67 10.50 11.33 14.24
CA ILE A 67 10.87 11.41 15.65
C ILE A 67 10.87 10.04 16.32
N ASP A 68 11.61 9.91 17.43
CA ASP A 68 11.43 8.79 18.35
C ASP A 68 10.24 9.00 19.30
N HIS A 69 9.97 8.02 20.17
CA HIS A 69 8.90 8.10 21.16
C HIS A 69 9.12 9.18 22.23
N ASP A 70 10.36 9.64 22.42
CA ASP A 70 10.71 10.72 23.35
C ASP A 70 10.62 12.12 22.71
N GLY A 71 10.35 12.18 21.40
CA GLY A 71 10.21 13.39 20.60
C GLY A 71 11.54 13.93 20.05
N ASN A 72 12.61 13.12 20.06
CA ASN A 72 13.90 13.48 19.47
C ASN A 72 13.84 13.32 17.95
N LEU A 73 14.39 14.30 17.24
CA LEU A 73 14.46 14.26 15.78
C LEU A 73 15.49 13.21 15.35
N LEU A 74 15.04 12.22 14.58
CA LEU A 74 15.90 11.17 14.01
C LEU A 74 16.27 11.46 12.55
N GLY A 75 15.38 12.13 11.83
CA GLY A 75 15.56 12.44 10.42
C GLY A 75 14.31 13.05 9.81
N ALA A 76 14.24 13.02 8.49
CA ALA A 76 13.09 13.48 7.75
C ALA A 76 12.90 12.66 6.48
N ILE A 77 11.67 12.60 6.00
CA ILE A 77 11.27 11.94 4.76
C ILE A 77 10.90 13.04 3.77
N THR A 78 11.43 12.95 2.55
CA THR A 78 11.18 13.91 1.48
C THR A 78 10.13 13.42 0.49
N ILE A 79 9.62 14.33 -0.35
CA ILE A 79 8.66 13.95 -1.40
C ILE A 79 9.21 12.89 -2.36
N ASP A 80 10.50 12.94 -2.68
CA ASP A 80 11.14 11.96 -3.57
C ASP A 80 11.10 10.54 -2.96
N ASP A 81 11.32 10.43 -1.65
CA ASP A 81 11.21 9.15 -0.92
C ASP A 81 9.76 8.62 -0.92
N ILE A 82 8.78 9.51 -0.74
CA ILE A 82 7.36 9.14 -0.75
C ILE A 82 6.90 8.68 -2.14
N LEU A 83 7.40 9.30 -3.21
CA LEU A 83 7.09 8.89 -4.58
C LEU A 83 7.53 7.45 -4.84
N ASP A 84 8.73 7.07 -4.39
CA ASP A 84 9.22 5.70 -4.50
C ASP A 84 8.37 4.70 -3.69
N VAL A 85 7.94 5.09 -2.49
CA VAL A 85 7.04 4.27 -1.66
C VAL A 85 5.70 4.04 -2.37
N LEU A 86 5.06 5.09 -2.88
CA LEU A 86 3.76 4.99 -3.57
C LEU A 86 3.83 4.06 -4.79
N VAL A 87 4.89 4.16 -5.60
CA VAL A 87 5.10 3.27 -6.75
C VAL A 87 5.34 1.83 -6.31
N SER A 88 6.12 1.64 -5.24
CA SER A 88 6.42 0.32 -4.67
C SER A 88 5.16 -0.36 -4.13
N GLU A 89 4.35 0.36 -3.34
CA GLU A 89 3.08 -0.14 -2.78
C GLU A 89 2.08 -0.49 -3.89
N TYR A 90 1.92 0.39 -4.89
CA TYR A 90 1.04 0.10 -6.02
C TYR A 90 1.47 -1.16 -6.79
N SER A 91 2.77 -1.33 -7.02
CA SER A 91 3.33 -2.53 -7.67
C SER A 91 3.10 -3.79 -6.82
N GLU A 92 3.31 -3.68 -5.51
CA GLU A 92 3.10 -4.77 -4.56
C GLU A 92 1.63 -5.20 -4.50
N ASP A 93 0.69 -4.26 -4.45
CA ASP A 93 -0.74 -4.52 -4.47
C ASP A 93 -1.21 -5.19 -5.76
N LEU A 94 -0.68 -4.77 -6.91
CA LEU A 94 -0.96 -5.42 -8.20
C LEU A 94 -0.47 -6.87 -8.21
N LEU A 95 0.73 -7.15 -7.69
CA LEU A 95 1.27 -8.51 -7.63
C LEU A 95 0.46 -9.38 -6.67
N LYS A 96 0.09 -8.86 -5.49
CA LYS A 96 -0.76 -9.56 -4.53
C LYS A 96 -2.14 -9.86 -5.12
N TYR A 97 -2.75 -8.90 -5.82
CA TYR A 97 -4.02 -9.09 -6.52
C TYR A 97 -3.94 -10.21 -7.58
N GLY A 98 -2.80 -10.32 -8.28
CA GLY A 98 -2.51 -11.41 -9.22
C GLY A 98 -2.19 -12.77 -8.57
N GLY A 99 -2.25 -12.89 -7.24
CA GLY A 99 -1.98 -14.12 -6.51
C GLY A 99 -0.49 -14.38 -6.21
N ILE A 100 0.37 -13.36 -6.32
CA ILE A 100 1.78 -13.45 -5.95
C ILE A 100 1.91 -13.01 -4.49
N ILE A 101 2.10 -13.99 -3.60
CA ILE A 101 2.06 -13.79 -2.13
C ILE A 101 3.23 -12.93 -1.64
N GLU A 102 4.38 -12.97 -2.32
CA GLU A 102 5.58 -12.22 -1.96
C GLU A 102 5.99 -11.28 -3.09
N ALA A 103 5.88 -9.96 -2.86
CA ALA A 103 6.21 -8.94 -3.84
C ALA A 103 7.65 -9.07 -4.34
N LEU A 104 7.83 -8.91 -5.65
CA LEU A 104 9.15 -8.92 -6.27
C LEU A 104 9.91 -7.65 -5.93
N LYS A 105 11.03 -7.83 -5.22
CA LYS A 105 12.02 -6.77 -5.09
C LYS A 105 12.89 -6.79 -6.35
N GLY A 106 12.74 -5.76 -7.18
CA GLY A 106 13.54 -5.56 -8.40
C GLY A 106 12.81 -5.89 -9.71
N SER A 107 13.54 -5.80 -10.82
CA SER A 107 12.98 -5.95 -12.16
C SER A 107 12.59 -7.40 -12.48
N TYR A 108 11.43 -7.58 -13.10
CA TYR A 108 10.96 -8.85 -13.63
C TYR A 108 11.96 -9.46 -14.63
N ILE A 109 12.51 -8.64 -15.53
CA ILE A 109 13.40 -9.09 -16.62
C ILE A 109 14.72 -9.65 -16.08
N THR A 110 15.21 -9.11 -14.96
CA THR A 110 16.47 -9.54 -14.34
C THR A 110 16.26 -10.64 -13.30
N SER A 111 15.01 -10.98 -12.99
CA SER A 111 14.69 -11.95 -11.94
C SER A 111 14.87 -13.38 -12.43
N ASN A 112 15.32 -14.26 -11.53
CA ASN A 112 15.46 -15.68 -11.82
C ASN A 112 14.07 -16.32 -12.09
N PRO A 113 13.83 -16.93 -13.26
CA PRO A 113 12.55 -17.55 -13.61
C PRO A 113 12.07 -18.61 -12.62
N LEU A 114 12.99 -19.39 -12.05
CA LEU A 114 12.63 -20.42 -11.05
C LEU A 114 12.13 -19.77 -9.75
N LYS A 115 12.75 -18.67 -9.33
CA LYS A 115 12.33 -17.92 -8.14
C LYS A 115 10.94 -17.32 -8.34
N LEU A 116 10.65 -16.81 -9.55
CA LEU A 116 9.32 -16.32 -9.92
C LEU A 116 8.27 -17.43 -9.85
N ALA A 117 8.55 -18.59 -10.47
CA ALA A 117 7.63 -19.72 -10.46
C ALA A 117 7.30 -20.20 -9.04
N LEU A 118 8.31 -20.32 -8.17
CA LEU A 118 8.12 -20.73 -6.77
C LEU A 118 7.20 -19.80 -5.97
N ARG A 119 7.06 -18.53 -6.36
CA ARG A 119 6.16 -17.58 -5.70
C ARG A 119 4.70 -17.71 -6.14
N ILE A 120 4.45 -18.28 -7.31
CA ILE A 120 3.10 -18.49 -7.87
C ILE A 120 2.55 -19.87 -7.45
N ILE A 121 3.43 -20.86 -7.24
CA ILE A 121 3.06 -22.24 -6.87
C ILE A 121 2.09 -22.32 -5.67
N PRO A 122 2.27 -21.59 -4.56
CA PRO A 122 1.35 -21.69 -3.42
C PRO A 122 -0.10 -21.37 -3.81
N MET A 123 -0.29 -20.33 -4.63
CA MET A 123 -1.62 -19.93 -5.11
C MET A 123 -2.17 -20.96 -6.11
N ILE A 124 -1.34 -21.50 -6.99
CA ILE A 124 -1.76 -22.57 -7.93
C ILE A 124 -2.21 -23.82 -7.15
N ILE A 125 -1.47 -24.24 -6.13
CA ILE A 125 -1.84 -25.38 -5.30
C ILE A 125 -3.19 -25.12 -4.62
N TYR A 126 -3.37 -23.94 -4.04
CA TYR A 126 -4.64 -23.56 -3.42
C TYR A 126 -5.80 -23.62 -4.43
N LEU A 127 -5.63 -23.03 -5.62
CA LEU A 127 -6.64 -23.06 -6.68
C LEU A 127 -6.93 -24.49 -7.17
N TYR A 128 -5.90 -25.35 -7.28
CA TYR A 128 -6.09 -26.74 -7.68
C TYR A 128 -6.92 -27.52 -6.66
N LEU A 129 -6.70 -27.30 -5.37
CA LEU A 129 -7.49 -27.90 -4.30
C LEU A 129 -8.97 -27.45 -4.37
N MET A 130 -9.22 -26.15 -4.55
CA MET A 130 -10.58 -25.62 -4.69
C MET A 130 -11.28 -26.14 -5.95
N ASN A 131 -10.56 -26.25 -7.07
CA ASN A 131 -11.09 -26.84 -8.31
C ASN A 131 -11.38 -28.34 -8.17
N SER A 132 -10.59 -29.07 -7.39
CA SER A 132 -10.83 -30.49 -7.11
C SER A 132 -12.15 -30.73 -6.36
N ILE A 133 -12.49 -29.83 -5.42
CA ILE A 133 -13.79 -29.84 -4.72
C ILE A 133 -14.91 -29.61 -5.73
N THR A 134 -14.77 -28.62 -6.61
CA THR A 134 -15.75 -28.33 -7.67
C THR A 134 -15.95 -29.52 -8.60
N GLY A 135 -14.87 -30.18 -9.03
CA GLY A 135 -14.95 -31.39 -9.86
C GLY A 135 -15.70 -32.54 -9.17
N SER A 136 -15.51 -32.70 -7.86
CA SER A 136 -16.23 -33.69 -7.06
C SER A 136 -17.73 -33.40 -7.00
N ILE A 137 -18.13 -32.12 -6.92
CA ILE A 137 -19.53 -31.70 -6.97
C ILE A 137 -20.12 -32.05 -8.35
N ILE A 138 -19.43 -31.70 -9.44
CA ILE A 138 -19.89 -31.98 -10.81
C ILE A 138 -20.08 -33.48 -11.03
N ALA A 139 -19.17 -34.33 -10.51
CA ALA A 139 -19.25 -35.78 -10.64
C ALA A 139 -20.55 -36.38 -10.07
N THR A 140 -21.14 -35.74 -9.06
CA THR A 140 -22.43 -36.16 -8.48
C THR A 140 -23.60 -35.99 -9.47
N PHE A 141 -23.46 -35.12 -10.48
CA PHE A 141 -24.48 -34.81 -11.49
C PHE A 141 -24.27 -35.53 -12.83
N THR A 142 -23.35 -36.49 -12.91
CA THR A 142 -23.01 -37.20 -14.17
C THR A 142 -24.24 -37.77 -14.86
N ASN A 143 -25.16 -38.40 -14.13
CA ASN A 143 -26.39 -38.97 -14.68
C ASN A 143 -27.28 -37.93 -15.39
N VAL A 144 -27.28 -36.66 -14.94
CA VAL A 144 -28.07 -35.59 -15.57
C VAL A 144 -27.38 -35.08 -16.84
N ILE A 145 -26.04 -35.00 -16.80
CA ILE A 145 -25.22 -34.58 -17.93
C ILE A 145 -25.30 -35.60 -19.07
N GLU A 146 -25.38 -36.90 -18.77
CA GLU A 146 -25.55 -37.95 -19.78
C GLU A 146 -26.89 -37.83 -20.53
N ILE A 147 -27.97 -37.45 -19.85
CA ILE A 147 -29.28 -37.25 -20.47
C ILE A 147 -29.27 -35.97 -21.33
N PHE A 148 -28.59 -34.93 -20.88
CA PHE A 148 -28.51 -33.64 -21.56
C PHE A 148 -27.06 -33.20 -21.77
N ALA A 149 -26.38 -33.81 -22.74
CA ALA A 149 -24.97 -33.54 -23.05
C ALA A 149 -24.67 -32.05 -23.30
N LEU A 150 -25.65 -31.28 -23.79
CA LEU A 150 -25.52 -29.84 -24.00
C LEU A 150 -25.22 -29.06 -22.70
N LEU A 151 -25.65 -29.55 -21.52
CA LEU A 151 -25.35 -28.92 -20.23
C LEU A 151 -23.84 -28.83 -19.98
N ALA A 152 -23.07 -29.84 -20.40
CA ALA A 152 -21.63 -29.84 -20.27
C ALA A 152 -20.97 -28.70 -21.06
N ALA A 153 -21.56 -28.30 -22.20
CA ALA A 153 -21.06 -27.18 -22.99
C ALA A 153 -21.26 -25.81 -22.30
N PHE A 154 -22.25 -25.69 -21.40
CA PHE A 154 -22.49 -24.47 -20.63
C PHE A 154 -21.66 -24.37 -19.35
N LEU A 155 -21.12 -25.48 -18.82
CA LEU A 155 -20.36 -25.48 -17.57
C LEU A 155 -19.14 -24.53 -17.62
N PRO A 156 -18.27 -24.57 -18.65
CA PRO A 156 -17.13 -23.64 -18.73
C PRO A 156 -17.58 -22.19 -18.83
N MET A 157 -18.63 -21.93 -19.62
CA MET A 157 -19.16 -20.58 -19.81
C MET A 157 -19.69 -19.98 -18.51
N LEU A 158 -20.47 -20.75 -17.73
CA LEU A 158 -21.00 -20.28 -16.45
C LEU A 158 -19.90 -20.07 -15.40
N ALA A 159 -18.92 -20.98 -15.34
CA ALA A 159 -17.78 -20.87 -14.44
C ALA A 159 -16.93 -19.63 -14.76
N ASP A 160 -16.63 -19.37 -16.03
CA ASP A 160 -15.84 -18.23 -16.48
C ASP A 160 -16.54 -16.89 -16.20
N ASN A 161 -17.83 -16.78 -16.53
CA ASN A 161 -18.61 -15.57 -16.23
C ASN A 161 -18.64 -15.29 -14.71
N SER A 162 -18.84 -16.32 -13.89
CA SER A 162 -18.87 -16.18 -12.43
C SER A 162 -17.51 -15.70 -11.88
N GLY A 163 -16.40 -16.26 -12.40
CA GLY A 163 -15.05 -15.85 -12.03
C GLY A 163 -14.75 -14.40 -12.44
N ASN A 164 -15.10 -14.02 -13.67
CA ASN A 164 -14.85 -12.68 -14.20
C ASN A 164 -15.68 -11.59 -13.49
N ILE A 165 -16.95 -11.88 -13.16
CA ILE A 165 -17.79 -10.96 -12.37
C ILE A 165 -17.23 -10.83 -10.95
N GLY A 166 -16.82 -11.95 -10.34
CA GLY A 166 -16.21 -11.94 -9.01
C GLY A 166 -14.92 -11.11 -8.96
N ALA A 167 -14.03 -11.26 -9.95
CA ALA A 167 -12.81 -10.48 -10.06
C ALA A 167 -13.08 -8.98 -10.24
N GLN A 168 -14.01 -8.61 -11.12
CA GLN A 168 -14.41 -7.20 -11.32
C GLN A 168 -14.97 -6.58 -10.04
N SER A 169 -15.89 -7.28 -9.37
CA SER A 169 -16.45 -6.81 -8.10
C SER A 169 -15.37 -6.68 -7.02
N SER A 170 -14.46 -7.65 -6.94
CA SER A 170 -13.39 -7.65 -5.93
C SER A 170 -12.42 -6.51 -6.16
N SER A 171 -12.02 -6.24 -7.41
CA SER A 171 -11.16 -5.12 -7.79
C SER A 171 -11.75 -3.78 -7.35
N LEU A 172 -13.05 -3.56 -7.60
CA LEU A 172 -13.74 -2.34 -7.18
C LEU A 172 -13.74 -2.18 -5.66
N ILE A 173 -14.09 -3.22 -4.91
CA ILE A 173 -14.15 -3.16 -3.44
C ILE A 173 -12.75 -2.97 -2.83
N ILE A 174 -11.74 -3.72 -3.29
CA ILE A 174 -10.37 -3.59 -2.80
C ILE A 174 -9.85 -2.17 -3.05
N ARG A 175 -10.09 -1.63 -4.24
CA ARG A 175 -9.69 -0.25 -4.56
C ARG A 175 -10.42 0.77 -3.68
N SER A 176 -11.72 0.65 -3.49
CA SER A 176 -12.47 1.55 -2.63
C SER A 176 -12.06 1.45 -1.15
N LEU A 177 -11.60 0.28 -0.69
CA LEU A 177 -10.97 0.11 0.63
C LEU A 177 -9.62 0.83 0.70
N ALA A 178 -8.76 0.67 -0.31
CA ALA A 178 -7.45 1.31 -0.38
C ALA A 178 -7.54 2.85 -0.45
N LEU A 179 -8.55 3.38 -1.15
CA LEU A 179 -8.84 4.81 -1.23
C LEU A 179 -9.59 5.35 0.00
N GLY A 180 -10.03 4.49 0.92
CA GLY A 180 -10.81 4.87 2.09
C GLY A 180 -12.24 5.33 1.81
N GLU A 181 -12.74 5.13 0.58
CA GLU A 181 -14.14 5.38 0.17
C GLU A 181 -15.12 4.44 0.89
N VAL A 182 -14.67 3.21 1.14
CA VAL A 182 -15.38 2.21 1.92
C VAL A 182 -14.57 1.94 3.18
N ARG A 183 -15.23 1.99 4.34
CA ARG A 183 -14.63 1.62 5.63
C ARG A 183 -15.33 0.38 6.15
N ILE A 184 -14.55 -0.62 6.57
CA ILE A 184 -15.10 -1.72 7.36
C ILE A 184 -15.64 -1.09 8.64
N SER A 185 -16.96 -1.17 8.84
CA SER A 185 -17.62 -0.61 10.01
C SER A 185 -16.95 -1.15 11.28
N ARG A 186 -16.03 -0.37 11.85
CA ARG A 186 -15.62 -0.54 13.24
C ARG A 186 -16.77 0.02 14.05
N GLN A 187 -17.68 -0.88 14.41
CA GLN A 187 -18.67 -0.64 15.43
C GLN A 187 -17.88 -0.24 16.69
N TYR A 188 -18.06 1.00 17.14
CA TYR A 188 -17.54 1.49 18.40
C TYR A 188 -17.96 0.51 19.49
N ILE A 189 -17.00 -0.27 20.00
CA ILE A 189 -17.12 -0.90 21.30
C ILE A 189 -16.43 0.09 22.25
N TYR A 190 -17.30 0.72 23.06
CA TYR A 190 -17.12 1.76 24.08
C TYR A 190 -15.70 2.06 24.57
#